data_AF-A0A7X6TU30-F1
#
_entry.id   AF-A0A7X6TU30-F1
#
_cell.length_a   1.000
_cell.length_b   1.000
_cell.length_c   1.000
_cell.angle_alpha   90.00
_cell.angle_beta   90.00
_cell.angle_gamma   90.00
#
_symmetry.space_group_name_H-M   'P 1'
#
loop_
_entity.id
_entity.type
_entity.pdbx_description
1 polymer ?
#
loop_
_entity_poly.entity_id
_entity_poly.type
_entity_poly.pdbx_seq_one_letter_code
_entity_poly.pdbx_strand_id
1 'polypeptide(L)'
;MKNMKNIIILLVSILLTGGILLVADQGLRPLIDAAGSGAYEETLTGFFEGAEEFIKVDLTDESGPIKEIYEVPNMGYAYILESKGFGPEPILYAMGIQNDGTISGYEVLASTETMGYGDRIEQEEFTSTVIGKASTTSFDVLAGATVSSSAVVEGLSAATAHFNEVMGVEPGEATEEEKAPAPISFGAKLPLFREVSEKNQGVILSQEEDGDVIRYTVEVNGYAVGEYGADGVPNTMVVTVNPTEKIIVSVTEVVSHDTKNLGDKIENEEFLKQFENLSYADESVEVDAISAATISSESIFNGILKAIKETNSEGENMYNIENHKIGFLRNNPVLGAALGLTTALTVTSSLSSGLFMGLLTLVLVVLAAVLGGLVKKFTPAQILIPVNVILVAFLAKMGQLLVEAYAPMLSSQVGLFLPLLAVNSLILFATGAM
;
A
#
# COMPACT_ATOMS: atom_id res chain seq x y z
N MET A 1 26.04 -39.19 -16.57
CA MET A 1 26.29 -39.35 -15.12
C MET A 1 26.43 -38.04 -14.35
N LYS A 2 27.14 -37.02 -14.84
CA LYS A 2 27.35 -35.74 -14.11
C LYS A 2 26.04 -35.03 -13.73
N ASN A 3 25.06 -34.99 -14.64
CA ASN A 3 23.74 -34.41 -14.39
C ASN A 3 22.93 -35.22 -13.36
N MET A 4 23.11 -36.55 -13.31
CA MET A 4 22.43 -37.42 -12.35
C MET A 4 22.91 -37.15 -10.91
N LYS A 5 24.21 -36.97 -10.71
CA LYS A 5 24.78 -36.63 -9.39
C LYS A 5 24.26 -35.28 -8.88
N ASN A 6 24.15 -34.29 -9.77
CA ASN A 6 23.63 -32.97 -9.43
C ASN A 6 22.14 -33.02 -9.02
N ILE A 7 21.33 -33.78 -9.76
CA ILE A 7 19.90 -33.99 -9.42
C ILE A 7 19.76 -34.69 -8.08
N ILE A 8 20.58 -35.70 -7.80
CA ILE A 8 20.56 -36.41 -6.51
C ILE A 8 20.89 -35.45 -5.35
N ILE A 9 21.91 -34.60 -5.49
CA ILE A 9 22.27 -33.62 -4.44
C ILE A 9 21.10 -32.66 -4.17
N LEU A 10 20.45 -32.18 -5.23
CA LEU A 10 19.25 -31.33 -5.12
C LEU A 10 18.11 -32.04 -4.38
N LEU A 11 17.76 -33.25 -4.79
CA LEU A 11 16.70 -34.03 -4.12
C LEU A 11 17.01 -34.31 -2.65
N VAL A 12 18.26 -34.64 -2.33
CA VAL A 12 18.70 -34.87 -0.95
C VAL A 12 18.60 -33.58 -0.13
N SER A 13 18.99 -32.42 -0.69
CA SER A 13 18.85 -31.14 0.01
C SER A 13 17.38 -30.82 0.33
N ILE A 14 16.45 -31.04 -0.60
CA ILE A 14 15.02 -30.80 -0.41
C ILE A 14 14.44 -31.72 0.66
N LEU A 15 14.75 -33.02 0.59
CA LEU A 15 14.29 -34.00 1.58
C LEU A 15 14.82 -33.68 2.97
N LEU A 16 16.09 -33.28 3.07
CA LEU A 16 16.72 -32.97 4.34
C LEU A 16 16.14 -31.70 4.97
N THR A 17 16.01 -30.61 4.21
CA THR A 17 15.43 -29.36 4.74
C THR A 17 13.95 -29.51 5.05
N GLY A 18 13.18 -30.19 4.18
CA GLY A 18 11.77 -30.48 4.42
C GLY A 18 11.54 -31.36 5.65
N GLY A 19 12.38 -32.39 5.87
CA GLY A 19 12.31 -33.24 7.04
C GLY A 19 12.60 -32.50 8.35
N ILE A 20 13.61 -31.62 8.35
CA ILE A 20 13.92 -30.78 9.53
C ILE A 20 12.77 -29.80 9.81
N LEU A 21 12.20 -29.18 8.77
CA LEU A 21 11.06 -28.28 8.92
C LEU A 21 9.84 -28.98 9.49
N LEU A 22 9.55 -30.21 9.05
CA LEU A 22 8.42 -30.98 9.56
C LEU A 22 8.57 -31.29 11.05
N VAL A 23 9.76 -31.66 11.51
CA VAL A 23 10.05 -31.90 12.92
C VAL A 23 9.95 -30.61 13.74
N ALA A 24 10.47 -29.51 13.20
CA ALA A 24 10.39 -28.20 13.84
C ALA A 24 8.93 -27.72 13.96
N ASP A 25 8.15 -27.85 12.89
CA ASP A 25 6.71 -27.53 12.86
C ASP A 25 5.97 -28.31 13.93
N GLN A 26 6.13 -29.63 13.99
CA GLN A 26 5.48 -30.48 15.00
C GLN A 26 5.88 -30.11 16.44
N GLY A 27 7.14 -29.71 16.66
CA GLY A 27 7.62 -29.31 17.97
C GLY A 27 7.15 -27.92 18.41
N LEU A 28 7.00 -27.00 17.46
CA LEU A 28 6.61 -25.61 17.71
C LEU A 28 5.09 -25.40 17.65
N ARG A 29 4.34 -26.26 16.94
CA ARG A 29 2.88 -26.22 16.83
C ARG A 29 2.16 -26.00 18.15
N PRO A 30 2.41 -26.76 19.23
CA PRO A 30 1.68 -26.56 20.49
C PRO A 30 1.97 -25.20 21.15
N LEU A 31 3.16 -24.62 20.94
CA LEU A 31 3.48 -23.28 21.40
C LEU A 31 2.80 -22.22 20.53
N ILE A 32 2.75 -22.43 19.22
CA ILE A 32 2.07 -21.55 18.27
C ILE A 32 0.56 -21.56 18.52
N ASP A 33 -0.05 -22.73 18.72
CA ASP A 33 -1.48 -22.86 18.97
C ASP A 33 -1.85 -22.24 20.34
N ALA A 34 -1.00 -22.40 21.36
CA ALA A 34 -1.17 -21.74 22.66
C ALA A 34 -0.92 -20.23 22.62
N ALA A 35 -0.13 -19.75 21.65
CA ALA A 35 0.12 -18.33 21.40
C ALA A 35 -0.93 -17.72 20.45
N GLY A 36 -1.63 -18.54 19.66
CA GLY A 36 -2.61 -18.14 18.64
C GLY A 36 -3.91 -17.57 19.21
N SER A 37 -4.27 -17.91 20.45
CA SER A 37 -5.31 -17.20 21.21
C SER A 37 -4.93 -15.75 21.52
N GLY A 38 -3.64 -15.40 21.40
CA GLY A 38 -3.10 -14.06 21.64
C GLY A 38 -2.96 -13.19 20.38
N ALA A 39 -3.13 -13.74 19.17
CA ALA A 39 -2.79 -13.04 17.92
C ALA A 39 -3.67 -11.80 17.67
N TYR A 40 -4.91 -11.82 18.15
CA TYR A 40 -5.86 -10.71 18.06
C TYR A 40 -6.18 -10.10 19.43
N GLU A 41 -5.61 -10.63 20.51
CA GLU A 41 -6.01 -10.33 21.88
C GLU A 41 -5.80 -8.84 22.22
N GLU A 42 -4.74 -8.21 21.71
CA GLU A 42 -4.53 -6.76 21.84
C GLU A 42 -5.66 -5.95 21.19
N THR A 43 -5.99 -6.26 19.94
CA THR A 43 -7.10 -5.61 19.19
C THR A 43 -8.44 -5.87 19.87
N LEU A 44 -8.72 -7.11 20.27
CA LEU A 44 -9.99 -7.49 20.91
C LEU A 44 -10.12 -6.88 22.31
N THR A 45 -9.04 -6.78 23.08
CA THR A 45 -9.03 -6.08 24.37
C THR A 45 -9.30 -4.58 24.19
N GLY A 46 -8.81 -3.99 23.09
CA GLY A 46 -9.14 -2.61 22.72
C GLY A 46 -10.63 -2.38 22.46
N PHE A 47 -11.34 -3.39 21.94
CA PHE A 47 -12.79 -3.30 21.70
C PHE A 47 -13.63 -3.54 22.96
N PHE A 48 -13.07 -4.20 23.97
CA PHE A 48 -13.76 -4.58 25.19
C PHE A 48 -12.89 -4.23 26.41
N GLU A 49 -12.84 -2.93 26.73
CA GLU A 49 -12.10 -2.44 27.90
C GLU A 49 -12.55 -3.16 29.18
N GLY A 50 -11.66 -3.94 29.79
CA GLY A 50 -11.93 -4.71 31.01
C GLY A 50 -12.37 -6.16 30.80
N ALA A 51 -12.28 -6.70 29.57
CA ALA A 51 -12.49 -8.13 29.32
C ALA A 51 -11.48 -8.99 30.11
N GLU A 52 -11.99 -10.00 30.83
CA GLU A 52 -11.15 -10.94 31.60
C GLU A 52 -10.68 -12.13 30.76
N GLU A 53 -11.47 -12.54 29.76
CA GLU A 53 -11.19 -13.71 28.91
C GLU A 53 -11.97 -13.62 27.58
N PHE A 54 -11.40 -14.16 26.51
CA PHE A 54 -12.04 -14.35 25.21
C PHE A 54 -12.21 -15.85 24.93
N ILE A 55 -13.46 -16.34 24.96
CA ILE A 55 -13.77 -17.76 24.81
C ILE A 55 -14.08 -18.04 23.35
N LYS A 56 -13.22 -18.80 22.66
CA LYS A 56 -13.45 -19.17 21.26
C LYS A 56 -14.70 -20.05 21.12
N VAL A 57 -15.57 -19.69 20.19
CA VAL A 57 -16.79 -20.43 19.83
C VAL A 57 -16.54 -21.25 18.57
N ASP A 58 -16.94 -22.52 18.60
CA ASP A 58 -16.83 -23.41 17.45
C ASP A 58 -17.86 -23.04 16.36
N LEU A 59 -17.39 -22.74 15.15
CA LEU A 59 -18.23 -22.46 13.99
C LEU A 59 -18.78 -23.75 13.38
N THR A 60 -20.09 -23.81 13.13
CA THR A 60 -20.74 -24.94 12.44
C THR A 60 -20.70 -24.86 10.91
N ASP A 61 -20.39 -23.70 10.34
CA ASP A 61 -20.24 -23.47 8.90
C ASP A 61 -19.03 -22.55 8.63
N GLU A 62 -18.03 -23.07 7.91
CA GLU A 62 -16.78 -22.37 7.58
C GLU A 62 -16.83 -21.69 6.20
N SER A 63 -17.97 -21.71 5.49
CA SER A 63 -18.07 -21.22 4.12
C SER A 63 -18.36 -19.72 3.98
N GLY A 64 -18.64 -19.03 5.10
CA GLY A 64 -18.96 -17.60 5.14
C GLY A 64 -17.75 -16.70 5.47
N PRO A 65 -17.96 -15.38 5.51
CA PRO A 65 -16.91 -14.40 5.81
C PRO A 65 -16.48 -14.40 7.29
N ILE A 66 -17.11 -15.20 8.15
CA ILE A 66 -16.74 -15.34 9.56
C ILE A 66 -15.70 -16.43 9.69
N LYS A 67 -14.49 -16.04 10.09
CA LYS A 67 -13.35 -16.94 10.29
C LYS A 67 -13.29 -17.46 11.71
N GLU A 68 -13.49 -16.60 12.70
CA GLU A 68 -13.49 -16.98 14.11
C GLU A 68 -14.49 -16.12 14.90
N ILE A 69 -15.07 -16.69 15.96
CA ILE A 69 -15.94 -16.00 16.90
C ILE A 69 -15.39 -16.22 18.31
N TYR A 70 -15.41 -15.15 19.12
CA TYR A 70 -15.05 -15.18 20.52
C TYR A 70 -16.21 -14.61 21.34
N GLU A 71 -16.72 -15.39 22.28
CA GLU A 71 -17.62 -14.91 23.31
C GLU A 71 -16.81 -14.15 24.37
N VAL A 72 -17.25 -12.94 24.71
CA VAL A 72 -16.69 -12.11 25.77
C VAL A 72 -17.69 -12.08 26.92
N PRO A 73 -17.46 -12.85 28.01
CA PRO A 73 -18.45 -13.03 29.06
C PRO A 73 -18.98 -11.71 29.62
N ASN A 74 -20.31 -11.56 29.63
CA ASN A 74 -21.03 -10.35 30.07
C ASN A 74 -20.78 -9.07 29.27
N MET A 75 -19.95 -9.11 28.21
CA MET A 75 -19.61 -7.92 27.42
C MET A 75 -20.12 -8.00 25.98
N GLY A 76 -20.07 -9.16 25.32
CA GLY A 76 -20.54 -9.31 23.95
C GLY A 76 -19.83 -10.40 23.16
N TYR A 77 -19.68 -10.18 21.85
CA TYR A 77 -18.98 -11.07 20.93
C TYR A 77 -17.96 -10.32 20.10
N ALA A 78 -16.82 -10.95 19.89
CA ALA A 78 -15.76 -10.53 18.98
C ALA A 78 -15.72 -11.45 17.76
N TYR A 79 -15.51 -10.87 16.58
CA TYR A 79 -15.50 -11.57 15.31
C TYR A 79 -14.20 -11.30 14.58
N ILE A 80 -13.60 -12.35 14.03
CA ILE A 80 -12.54 -12.27 13.03
C ILE A 80 -13.16 -12.63 11.69
N LEU A 81 -13.09 -11.70 10.75
CA LEU A 81 -13.75 -11.75 9.46
C LEU A 81 -12.71 -11.78 8.34
N GLU A 82 -12.98 -12.56 7.31
CA GLU A 82 -12.14 -12.69 6.13
C GLU A 82 -12.99 -12.60 4.86
N SER A 83 -12.72 -11.60 4.03
CA SER A 83 -13.50 -11.34 2.81
C SER A 83 -12.60 -11.07 1.62
N LYS A 84 -13.04 -11.48 0.42
CA LYS A 84 -12.25 -11.30 -0.80
C LYS A 84 -12.41 -9.89 -1.37
N GLY A 85 -11.39 -9.05 -1.18
CA GLY A 85 -11.30 -7.71 -1.75
C GLY A 85 -10.78 -7.64 -3.19
N PHE A 86 -10.33 -6.45 -3.61
CA PHE A 86 -9.70 -6.24 -4.92
C PHE A 86 -8.28 -6.81 -4.96
N GLY A 87 -7.59 -6.81 -3.82
CA GLY A 87 -6.26 -7.36 -3.66
C GLY A 87 -6.16 -8.87 -3.93
N PRO A 88 -4.96 -9.39 -4.25
CA PRO A 88 -4.75 -10.82 -4.48
C PRO A 88 -4.98 -11.67 -3.23
N GLU A 89 -4.79 -11.11 -2.03
CA GLU A 89 -5.07 -11.75 -0.74
C GLU A 89 -6.41 -11.25 -0.16
N PRO A 90 -7.12 -12.06 0.64
CA PRO A 90 -8.33 -11.60 1.32
C PRO A 90 -8.02 -10.53 2.37
N ILE A 91 -9.01 -9.69 2.64
CA ILE A 91 -8.97 -8.68 3.71
C ILE A 91 -9.34 -9.38 5.01
N LEU A 92 -8.48 -9.29 6.02
CA LEU A 92 -8.69 -9.80 7.36
C LEU A 92 -8.98 -8.63 8.30
N TYR A 93 -10.07 -8.70 9.05
CA TYR A 93 -10.51 -7.60 9.91
C TYR A 93 -11.28 -8.13 11.14
N ALA A 94 -11.27 -7.35 12.21
CA ALA A 94 -11.91 -7.66 13.46
C ALA A 94 -13.08 -6.72 13.74
N MET A 95 -14.10 -7.22 14.41
CA MET A 95 -15.27 -6.46 14.84
C MET A 95 -15.70 -6.89 16.24
N GLY A 96 -15.95 -5.92 17.12
CA GLY A 96 -16.53 -6.14 18.45
C GLY A 96 -17.98 -5.67 18.51
N ILE A 97 -18.88 -6.49 19.02
CA ILE A 97 -20.28 -6.14 19.25
C ILE A 97 -20.61 -6.39 20.73
N GLN A 98 -21.05 -5.35 21.43
CA GLN A 98 -21.47 -5.42 22.82
C GLN A 98 -22.85 -6.09 22.96
N ASN A 99 -23.16 -6.57 24.16
CA ASN A 99 -24.44 -7.22 24.47
C ASN A 99 -25.68 -6.34 24.20
N ASP A 100 -25.53 -5.01 24.19
CA ASP A 100 -26.59 -4.06 23.85
C ASP A 100 -26.79 -3.88 22.33
N GLY A 101 -26.00 -4.58 21.52
CA GLY A 101 -25.96 -4.47 20.07
C GLY A 101 -25.09 -3.33 19.54
N THR A 102 -24.40 -2.58 20.39
CA THR A 102 -23.50 -1.51 19.96
C THR A 102 -22.19 -2.11 19.44
N ILE A 103 -21.77 -1.70 18.25
CA ILE A 103 -20.48 -2.07 17.68
C ILE A 103 -19.38 -1.31 18.45
N SER A 104 -18.62 -2.00 19.29
CA SER A 104 -17.60 -1.40 20.15
C SER A 104 -16.29 -1.11 19.43
N GLY A 105 -15.99 -1.83 18.36
CA GLY A 105 -14.76 -1.64 17.61
C GLY A 105 -14.77 -2.32 16.25
N TYR A 106 -13.96 -1.76 15.36
CA TYR A 106 -13.67 -2.30 14.04
C TYR A 106 -12.22 -1.95 13.70
N GLU A 107 -11.46 -2.93 13.26
CA GLU A 107 -10.06 -2.74 12.85
C GLU A 107 -9.70 -3.70 11.72
N VAL A 108 -9.01 -3.21 10.71
CA VAL A 108 -8.45 -4.07 9.66
C VAL A 108 -7.12 -4.62 10.13
N LEU A 109 -7.04 -5.94 10.23
CA LEU A 109 -5.88 -6.65 10.74
C LEU A 109 -4.84 -6.87 9.63
N ALA A 110 -5.30 -7.14 8.42
CA ALA A 110 -4.44 -7.25 7.25
C ALA A 110 -5.23 -6.98 5.97
N SER A 111 -4.66 -6.18 5.06
CA SER A 111 -5.20 -5.95 3.72
C SER A 111 -4.06 -5.87 2.71
N THR A 112 -4.35 -6.19 1.44
CA THR A 112 -3.43 -5.98 0.30
C THR A 112 -4.04 -5.03 -0.73
N GLU A 113 -4.93 -4.18 -0.25
CA GLU A 113 -5.67 -3.23 -1.08
C GLU A 113 -4.76 -2.11 -1.60
N THR A 114 -5.16 -1.51 -2.72
CA THR A 114 -4.38 -0.43 -3.32
C THR A 114 -4.45 0.82 -2.45
N MET A 115 -3.29 1.37 -2.08
CA MET A 115 -3.17 2.59 -1.28
C MET A 115 -3.88 3.79 -1.92
N GLY A 116 -4.65 4.54 -1.13
CA GLY A 116 -5.51 5.64 -1.57
C GLY A 116 -6.86 5.22 -2.19
N TYR A 117 -7.13 3.92 -2.29
CA TYR A 117 -8.41 3.39 -2.79
C TYR A 117 -8.99 2.40 -1.78
N GLY A 118 -8.62 1.12 -1.90
CA GLY A 118 -9.22 0.05 -1.12
C GLY A 118 -8.78 0.07 0.34
N ASP A 119 -7.61 0.63 0.65
CA ASP A 119 -7.13 0.88 2.03
C ASP A 119 -7.97 1.93 2.78
N ARG A 120 -8.89 2.63 2.11
CA ARG A 120 -9.80 3.58 2.75
C ARG A 120 -10.76 2.93 3.74
N ILE A 121 -10.93 1.61 3.66
CA ILE A 121 -11.64 0.81 4.67
C ILE A 121 -10.94 0.83 6.04
N GLU A 122 -9.69 1.27 6.12
CA GLU A 122 -8.91 1.42 7.36
C GLU A 122 -8.98 2.86 7.92
N GLN A 123 -9.52 3.80 7.14
CA GLN A 123 -9.50 5.22 7.44
C GLN A 123 -10.73 5.66 8.23
N GLU A 124 -10.61 6.77 8.97
CA GLU A 124 -11.69 7.31 9.82
C GLU A 124 -13.00 7.56 9.05
N GLU A 125 -12.90 7.91 7.77
CA GLU A 125 -14.04 8.06 6.85
C GLU A 125 -14.95 6.81 6.83
N PHE A 126 -14.37 5.62 6.92
CA PHE A 126 -15.11 4.36 6.95
C PHE A 126 -15.32 3.83 8.38
N THR A 127 -14.29 3.86 9.23
CA THR A 127 -14.42 3.29 10.57
C THR A 127 -15.49 4.00 11.41
N SER A 128 -15.70 5.31 11.22
CA SER A 128 -16.76 6.08 11.88
C SER A 128 -18.18 5.72 11.42
N THR A 129 -18.34 5.06 10.27
CA THR A 129 -19.65 4.55 9.82
C THR A 129 -20.00 3.21 10.46
N VAL A 130 -19.00 2.52 11.02
CA VAL A 130 -19.14 1.19 11.63
C VAL A 130 -19.15 1.29 13.16
N ILE A 131 -18.15 1.93 13.75
CA ILE A 131 -17.96 2.01 15.20
C ILE A 131 -19.06 2.87 15.84
N GLY A 132 -19.62 2.37 16.95
CA GLY A 132 -20.67 3.04 17.71
C GLY A 132 -22.06 2.97 17.07
N LYS A 133 -22.22 2.28 15.94
CA LYS A 133 -23.55 1.98 15.38
C LYS A 133 -24.16 0.75 16.04
N ALA A 134 -25.48 0.62 15.93
CA ALA A 134 -26.19 -0.58 16.36
C ALA A 134 -26.01 -1.70 15.32
N SER A 135 -26.03 -2.96 15.76
CA SER A 135 -25.95 -4.16 14.94
C SER A 135 -27.09 -4.28 13.91
N THR A 136 -28.14 -3.48 14.02
CA THR A 136 -29.25 -3.41 13.05
C THR A 136 -29.02 -2.38 11.94
N THR A 137 -27.93 -1.62 11.99
CA THR A 137 -27.64 -0.55 11.02
C THR A 137 -27.04 -1.14 9.74
N SER A 138 -27.44 -0.62 8.58
CA SER A 138 -26.78 -0.91 7.30
C SER A 138 -25.46 -0.15 7.18
N PHE A 139 -24.45 -0.76 6.56
CA PHE A 139 -23.15 -0.12 6.36
C PHE A 139 -23.01 0.42 4.94
N ASP A 140 -22.40 1.59 4.81
CA ASP A 140 -22.23 2.27 3.54
C ASP A 140 -20.98 1.78 2.79
N VAL A 141 -21.10 1.65 1.48
CA VAL A 141 -19.98 1.32 0.58
C VAL A 141 -19.26 2.61 0.18
N LEU A 142 -17.93 2.61 0.18
CA LEU A 142 -17.13 3.77 -0.17
C LEU A 142 -17.08 3.98 -1.69
N ALA A 143 -17.40 5.20 -2.13
CA ALA A 143 -17.22 5.61 -3.52
C ALA A 143 -15.72 5.65 -3.88
N GLY A 144 -15.33 4.96 -4.96
CA GLY A 144 -13.93 4.84 -5.38
C GLY A 144 -13.13 3.71 -4.72
N ALA A 145 -13.73 3.02 -3.74
CA ALA A 145 -13.17 1.83 -3.08
C ALA A 145 -14.19 0.68 -3.03
N THR A 146 -15.16 0.71 -3.96
CA THR A 146 -16.42 -0.04 -3.87
C THR A 146 -16.22 -1.55 -3.77
N VAL A 147 -15.23 -2.13 -4.46
CA VAL A 147 -14.96 -3.57 -4.38
C VAL A 147 -14.52 -3.98 -2.97
N SER A 148 -13.58 -3.25 -2.40
CA SER A 148 -12.99 -3.51 -1.08
C SER A 148 -14.00 -3.23 0.03
N SER A 149 -14.68 -2.09 -0.03
CA SER A 149 -15.69 -1.73 0.97
C SER A 149 -16.92 -2.63 0.90
N SER A 150 -17.37 -3.06 -0.29
CA SER A 150 -18.50 -4.01 -0.38
C SER A 150 -18.15 -5.36 0.24
N ALA A 151 -16.93 -5.87 0.02
CA ALA A 151 -16.46 -7.10 0.62
C ALA A 151 -16.43 -7.01 2.16
N VAL A 152 -15.97 -5.88 2.70
CA VAL A 152 -16.00 -5.62 4.15
C VAL A 152 -17.44 -5.57 4.66
N VAL A 153 -18.30 -4.77 4.02
CA VAL A 153 -19.72 -4.61 4.38
C VAL A 153 -20.47 -5.93 4.40
N GLU A 154 -20.18 -6.84 3.46
CA GLU A 154 -20.75 -8.18 3.44
C GLU A 154 -20.38 -8.98 4.70
N GLY A 155 -19.10 -8.97 5.09
CA GLY A 155 -18.67 -9.65 6.33
C GLY A 155 -19.18 -8.97 7.60
N LEU A 156 -19.27 -7.64 7.65
CA LEU A 156 -19.89 -6.93 8.78
C LEU A 156 -21.36 -7.31 8.92
N SER A 157 -22.09 -7.39 7.80
CA SER A 157 -23.50 -7.79 7.77
C SER A 157 -23.69 -9.25 8.21
N ALA A 158 -22.76 -10.14 7.86
CA ALA A 158 -22.78 -11.52 8.34
C ALA A 158 -22.54 -11.61 9.86
N ALA A 159 -21.59 -10.82 10.38
CA ALA A 159 -21.30 -10.76 11.82
C ALA A 159 -22.50 -10.24 12.62
N THR A 160 -23.13 -9.16 12.16
CA THR A 160 -24.31 -8.60 12.82
C THR A 160 -25.52 -9.51 12.69
N ALA A 161 -25.71 -10.21 11.56
CA ALA A 161 -26.76 -11.21 11.40
C ALA A 161 -26.60 -12.37 12.40
N HIS A 162 -25.38 -12.92 12.52
CA HIS A 162 -25.08 -13.95 13.52
C HIS A 162 -25.33 -13.43 14.94
N PHE A 163 -24.84 -12.24 15.27
CA PHE A 163 -25.07 -11.64 16.59
C PHE A 163 -26.56 -11.48 16.90
N ASN A 164 -27.34 -10.93 15.97
CA ASN A 164 -28.76 -10.69 16.15
C ASN A 164 -29.55 -12.01 16.27
N GLU A 165 -29.14 -13.06 15.56
CA GLU A 165 -29.71 -14.41 15.70
C GLU A 165 -29.45 -14.99 17.09
N VAL A 166 -28.21 -14.91 17.58
CA VAL A 166 -27.82 -15.42 18.92
C VAL A 166 -28.50 -14.64 20.04
N MET A 167 -28.64 -13.32 19.88
CA MET A 167 -29.21 -12.42 20.90
C MET A 167 -30.73 -12.26 20.80
N GLY A 168 -31.37 -12.80 19.75
CA GLY A 168 -32.82 -12.73 19.56
C GLY A 168 -33.35 -11.33 19.25
N VAL A 169 -32.58 -10.52 18.53
CA VAL A 169 -32.94 -9.13 18.15
C VAL A 169 -33.69 -9.13 16.81
N GLU A 170 -34.91 -8.60 16.77
CA GLU A 170 -35.65 -8.44 15.51
C GLU A 170 -35.11 -7.24 14.68
N PRO A 171 -35.03 -7.32 13.33
CA PRO A 171 -34.45 -6.26 12.51
C PRO A 171 -35.33 -4.99 12.55
N GLY A 172 -34.74 -3.85 12.93
CA GLY A 172 -35.37 -2.54 12.79
C GLY A 172 -35.35 -2.07 11.32
N GLU A 173 -36.47 -1.50 10.85
CA GLU A 173 -36.61 -0.95 9.49
C GLU A 173 -35.60 0.18 9.22
N ALA A 174 -34.90 0.09 8.09
CA ALA A 174 -33.96 1.10 7.61
C ALA A 174 -34.69 2.33 7.05
N THR A 175 -34.29 3.53 7.48
CA THR A 175 -34.62 4.79 6.79
C THR A 175 -33.42 5.25 5.98
N GLU A 176 -33.55 5.19 4.65
CA GLU A 176 -32.62 5.80 3.70
C GLU A 176 -32.81 7.33 3.67
N GLU A 177 -31.74 8.10 3.90
CA GLU A 177 -31.68 9.51 3.48
C GLU A 177 -30.59 9.67 2.41
N GLU A 178 -31.01 10.06 1.22
CA GLU A 178 -30.17 10.43 0.08
C GLU A 178 -29.69 11.88 0.24
N LYS A 179 -28.37 12.13 0.18
CA LYS A 179 -27.80 13.49 0.18
C LYS A 179 -27.04 13.81 -1.10
N ALA A 180 -27.49 14.87 -1.77
CA ALA A 180 -26.95 15.45 -3.00
C ALA A 180 -25.52 16.01 -2.85
N PRO A 181 -24.73 16.12 -3.94
CA PRO A 181 -23.32 16.51 -3.90
C PRO A 181 -23.09 17.98 -3.53
N ALA A 182 -21.96 18.24 -2.86
CA ALA A 182 -21.53 19.55 -2.36
C ALA A 182 -20.87 20.44 -3.44
N PRO A 183 -20.91 21.78 -3.29
CA PRO A 183 -20.24 22.72 -4.19
C PRO A 183 -18.70 22.75 -4.04
N ILE A 184 -18.03 23.30 -5.06
CA ILE A 184 -16.57 23.35 -5.25
C ILE A 184 -15.87 24.04 -4.06
N SER A 185 -14.78 23.43 -3.57
CA SER A 185 -13.85 23.99 -2.57
C SER A 185 -12.43 23.93 -3.11
N PHE A 186 -11.71 25.05 -3.12
CA PHE A 186 -10.28 25.09 -3.48
C PHE A 186 -9.45 24.36 -2.40
N GLY A 187 -8.43 23.62 -2.85
CA GLY A 187 -7.59 22.77 -2.02
C GLY A 187 -6.31 23.47 -1.54
N ALA A 188 -5.26 22.68 -1.27
CA ALA A 188 -3.99 23.21 -0.82
C ALA A 188 -3.28 24.05 -1.90
N LYS A 189 -2.59 25.11 -1.46
CA LYS A 189 -1.68 25.90 -2.29
C LYS A 189 -0.44 25.07 -2.63
N LEU A 190 -0.06 25.06 -3.90
CA LEU A 190 1.13 24.38 -4.39
C LEU A 190 2.09 25.37 -5.04
N PRO A 191 3.42 25.23 -4.84
CA PRO A 191 4.40 26.06 -5.52
C PRO A 191 4.42 25.72 -7.02
N LEU A 192 4.42 26.75 -7.86
CA LEU A 192 4.47 26.60 -9.32
C LEU A 192 5.82 26.04 -9.79
N PHE A 193 6.91 26.42 -9.13
CA PHE A 193 8.25 25.93 -9.41
C PHE A 193 8.61 24.78 -8.46
N ARG A 194 8.74 23.58 -9.02
CA ARG A 194 9.09 22.36 -8.29
C ARG A 194 9.88 21.38 -9.15
N GLU A 195 10.55 20.44 -8.51
CA GLU A 195 11.15 19.31 -9.23
C GLU A 195 10.05 18.37 -9.75
N VAL A 196 10.08 18.07 -11.05
CA VAL A 196 9.11 17.22 -11.72
C VAL A 196 9.83 16.01 -12.30
N SER A 197 9.40 14.82 -11.89
CA SER A 197 9.90 13.53 -12.40
C SER A 197 9.78 13.45 -13.93
N GLU A 198 10.73 12.79 -14.60
CA GLU A 198 10.78 12.62 -16.07
C GLU A 198 9.46 12.11 -16.66
N LYS A 199 8.71 11.26 -15.94
CA LYS A 199 7.42 10.72 -16.36
C LYS A 199 6.28 11.76 -16.40
N ASN A 200 6.38 12.81 -15.59
CA ASN A 200 5.33 13.81 -15.39
C ASN A 200 5.68 15.17 -16.02
N GLN A 201 6.82 15.25 -16.73
CA GLN A 201 7.20 16.44 -17.48
C GLN A 201 6.32 16.58 -18.72
N GLY A 202 5.88 17.81 -19.00
CA GLY A 202 5.20 18.10 -20.24
C GLY A 202 6.11 17.90 -21.46
N VAL A 203 5.51 17.55 -22.59
CA VAL A 203 6.16 17.47 -23.90
C VAL A 203 5.61 18.60 -24.77
N ILE A 204 6.48 19.38 -25.39
CA ILE A 204 6.07 20.46 -26.31
C ILE A 204 5.78 19.82 -27.66
N LEU A 205 4.53 19.92 -28.12
CA LEU A 205 4.07 19.41 -29.40
C LEU A 205 4.33 20.40 -30.54
N SER A 206 4.15 21.70 -30.27
CA SER A 206 4.40 22.77 -31.23
C SER A 206 4.68 24.10 -30.54
N GLN A 207 5.42 24.96 -31.23
CA GLN A 207 5.73 26.32 -30.81
C GLN A 207 5.38 27.29 -31.95
N GLU A 208 4.67 28.36 -31.63
CA GLU A 208 4.38 29.47 -32.55
C GLU A 208 4.82 30.78 -31.92
N GLU A 209 5.57 31.58 -32.68
CA GLU A 209 6.01 32.92 -32.27
C GLU A 209 5.16 33.99 -32.96
N ASP A 210 4.54 34.86 -32.17
CA ASP A 210 3.73 35.98 -32.65
C ASP A 210 4.16 37.26 -31.93
N GLY A 211 5.15 37.95 -32.49
CA GLY A 211 5.73 39.16 -31.90
C GLY A 211 6.49 38.89 -30.60
N ASP A 212 6.12 39.55 -29.51
CA ASP A 212 6.75 39.42 -28.18
C ASP A 212 6.19 38.24 -27.36
N VAL A 213 5.39 37.37 -27.97
CA VAL A 213 4.68 36.27 -27.31
C VAL A 213 4.97 34.95 -27.99
N ILE A 214 5.20 33.91 -27.20
CA ILE A 214 5.40 32.54 -27.65
C ILE A 214 4.23 31.68 -27.17
N ARG A 215 3.60 30.95 -28.09
CA ARG A 215 2.56 29.96 -27.79
C ARG A 215 3.16 28.55 -27.84
N TYR A 216 3.01 27.80 -26.76
CA TYR A 216 3.39 26.40 -26.65
C TYR A 216 2.16 25.52 -26.56
N THR A 217 2.03 24.54 -27.45
CA THR A 217 1.10 23.43 -27.26
C THR A 217 1.82 22.36 -26.47
N VAL A 218 1.35 22.08 -25.26
CA VAL A 218 2.00 21.17 -24.31
C VAL A 218 1.09 19.98 -24.03
N GLU A 219 1.67 18.79 -24.13
CA GLU A 219 1.06 17.53 -23.74
C GLU A 219 1.58 17.14 -22.35
N VAL A 220 0.68 16.84 -21.41
CA VAL A 220 1.06 16.44 -20.05
C VAL A 220 0.21 15.26 -19.60
N ASN A 221 0.84 14.30 -18.96
CA ASN A 221 0.14 13.17 -18.39
C ASN A 221 -0.82 13.62 -17.28
N GLY A 222 -2.11 13.36 -17.49
CA GLY A 222 -3.17 13.55 -16.53
C GLY A 222 -3.44 12.30 -15.69
N TYR A 223 -4.59 12.31 -15.00
CA TYR A 223 -5.10 11.18 -14.24
C TYR A 223 -6.35 10.60 -14.92
N ALA A 224 -6.14 9.60 -15.77
CA ALA A 224 -7.19 8.90 -16.51
C ALA A 224 -7.43 7.50 -15.93
N VAL A 225 -8.46 7.33 -15.09
CA VAL A 225 -8.88 5.99 -14.64
C VAL A 225 -10.05 5.50 -15.47
N GLY A 226 -9.84 4.38 -16.18
CA GLY A 226 -10.91 3.49 -16.63
C GLY A 226 -11.53 3.73 -18.01
N GLU A 227 -11.36 4.89 -18.65
CA GLU A 227 -12.01 5.16 -19.96
C GLU A 227 -11.09 4.94 -21.18
N TYR A 228 -9.77 5.03 -21.02
CA TYR A 228 -8.78 4.97 -22.12
C TYR A 228 -7.71 3.85 -22.02
N GLY A 229 -7.85 2.90 -21.08
CA GLY A 229 -6.89 1.81 -20.90
C GLY A 229 -5.63 2.18 -20.11
N ALA A 230 -4.70 1.24 -19.96
CA ALA A 230 -3.53 1.33 -19.07
C ALA A 230 -2.50 2.41 -19.44
N ASP A 231 -2.55 2.91 -20.68
CA ASP A 231 -1.59 3.90 -21.19
C ASP A 231 -2.09 5.35 -21.11
N GLY A 232 -3.39 5.58 -20.82
CA GLY A 232 -3.98 6.93 -20.71
C GLY A 232 -3.90 7.76 -22.00
N VAL A 233 -4.75 8.78 -22.14
CA VAL A 233 -4.52 9.84 -23.14
C VAL A 233 -4.07 11.06 -22.36
N PRO A 234 -2.95 11.71 -22.74
CA PRO A 234 -2.47 12.87 -22.03
C PRO A 234 -3.38 14.09 -22.24
N ASN A 235 -3.34 15.01 -21.28
CA ASN A 235 -4.02 16.30 -21.37
C ASN A 235 -3.24 17.21 -22.32
N THR A 236 -3.96 17.98 -23.12
CA THR A 236 -3.37 18.97 -24.03
C THR A 236 -3.78 20.36 -23.58
N MET A 237 -2.84 21.29 -23.58
CA MET A 237 -3.11 22.70 -23.28
C MET A 237 -2.26 23.62 -24.14
N VAL A 238 -2.74 24.84 -24.35
CA VAL A 238 -1.99 25.91 -24.99
C VAL A 238 -1.55 26.90 -23.92
N VAL A 239 -0.24 27.00 -23.71
CA VAL A 239 0.37 27.95 -22.77
C VAL A 239 0.97 29.10 -23.57
N THR A 240 0.53 30.32 -23.30
CA THR A 240 1.00 31.54 -23.95
C THR A 240 1.87 32.33 -22.98
N VAL A 241 3.13 32.58 -23.34
CA VAL A 241 4.08 33.31 -22.48
C VAL A 241 4.67 34.51 -23.21
N ASN A 242 4.89 35.60 -22.47
CA ASN A 242 5.70 36.73 -22.92
C ASN A 242 7.12 36.57 -22.31
N PRO A 243 8.13 36.14 -23.09
CA PRO A 243 9.52 36.03 -22.64
C PRO A 243 10.14 37.35 -22.16
N THR A 244 9.77 38.47 -22.80
CA THR A 244 10.36 39.79 -22.52
C THR A 244 9.90 40.34 -21.17
N GLU A 245 8.61 40.19 -20.86
CA GLU A 245 8.00 40.69 -19.62
C GLU A 245 8.02 39.66 -18.48
N LYS A 246 8.41 38.40 -18.78
CA LYS A 246 8.35 37.26 -17.86
C LYS A 246 6.96 37.02 -17.27
N ILE A 247 5.95 37.02 -18.14
CA ILE A 247 4.53 36.85 -17.76
C ILE A 247 3.90 35.67 -18.51
N ILE A 248 3.13 34.85 -17.80
CA ILE A 248 2.18 33.91 -18.40
C ILE A 248 0.99 34.74 -18.87
N VAL A 249 0.80 34.85 -20.18
CA VAL A 249 -0.28 35.65 -20.76
C VAL A 249 -1.61 34.93 -20.60
N SER A 250 -1.66 33.63 -20.90
CA SER A 250 -2.86 32.80 -20.71
C SER A 250 -2.56 31.31 -20.79
N VAL A 251 -3.45 30.50 -20.22
CA VAL A 251 -3.54 29.05 -20.43
C VAL A 251 -4.93 28.76 -20.99
N THR A 252 -4.99 28.28 -22.23
CA THR A 252 -6.24 28.11 -22.99
C THR A 252 -6.29 26.75 -23.67
N GLU A 253 -7.47 26.38 -24.19
CA GLU A 253 -7.68 25.14 -24.97
C GLU A 253 -7.24 23.89 -24.20
N VAL A 254 -7.55 23.83 -22.91
CA VAL A 254 -7.32 22.65 -22.07
C VAL A 254 -8.32 21.58 -22.47
N VAL A 255 -7.80 20.47 -23.01
CA VAL A 255 -8.57 19.24 -23.25
C VAL A 255 -8.14 18.24 -22.19
N SER A 256 -9.03 18.02 -21.21
CA SER A 256 -8.85 17.04 -20.15
C SER A 256 -9.32 15.67 -20.61
N HIS A 257 -8.47 14.66 -20.45
CA HIS A 257 -8.81 13.25 -20.62
C HIS A 257 -8.85 12.54 -19.26
N ASP A 258 -9.15 13.28 -18.19
CA ASP A 258 -9.18 12.80 -16.82
C ASP A 258 -10.54 12.22 -16.40
N THR A 259 -10.61 11.62 -15.19
CA THR A 259 -11.83 11.04 -14.64
C THR A 259 -13.00 12.05 -14.60
N LYS A 260 -14.09 11.74 -15.31
CA LYS A 260 -15.32 12.56 -15.38
C LYS A 260 -15.88 12.89 -13.99
N ASN A 261 -16.32 14.14 -13.81
CA ASN A 261 -16.79 14.76 -12.56
C ASN A 261 -15.72 14.97 -11.46
N LEU A 262 -14.46 14.60 -11.69
CA LEU A 262 -13.33 14.87 -10.81
C LEU A 262 -12.26 15.71 -11.52
N GLY A 263 -11.58 15.13 -12.51
CA GLY A 263 -10.42 15.73 -13.18
C GLY A 263 -10.77 16.63 -14.38
N ASP A 264 -12.00 16.58 -14.88
CA ASP A 264 -12.57 17.53 -15.85
C ASP A 264 -12.75 18.94 -15.27
N LYS A 265 -12.68 19.09 -13.94
CA LYS A 265 -12.73 20.39 -13.26
C LYS A 265 -11.59 21.33 -13.63
N ILE A 266 -10.48 20.83 -14.21
CA ILE A 266 -9.36 21.66 -14.69
C ILE A 266 -9.71 22.48 -15.94
N GLU A 267 -10.79 22.13 -16.65
CA GLU A 267 -11.30 22.90 -17.80
C GLU A 267 -12.11 24.14 -17.36
N ASN A 268 -12.33 24.32 -16.06
CA ASN A 268 -13.14 25.41 -15.54
C ASN A 268 -12.45 26.78 -15.70
N GLU A 269 -13.18 27.76 -16.25
CA GLU A 269 -12.67 29.11 -16.48
C GLU A 269 -12.18 29.84 -15.21
N GLU A 270 -12.77 29.59 -14.03
CA GLU A 270 -12.32 30.20 -12.77
C GLU A 270 -10.97 29.64 -12.30
N PHE A 271 -10.70 28.36 -12.57
CA PHE A 271 -9.41 27.74 -12.28
C PHE A 271 -8.33 28.24 -13.22
N LEU A 272 -8.61 28.43 -14.52
CA LEU A 272 -7.62 28.87 -15.49
C LEU A 272 -7.25 30.36 -15.34
N LYS A 273 -8.19 31.19 -14.85
CA LYS A 273 -7.95 32.62 -14.59
C LYS A 273 -6.83 32.89 -13.58
N GLN A 274 -6.50 31.95 -12.69
CA GLN A 274 -5.43 32.15 -11.73
C GLN A 274 -4.03 32.24 -12.37
N PHE A 275 -3.87 31.74 -13.60
CA PHE A 275 -2.60 31.77 -14.35
C PHE A 275 -2.49 32.97 -15.29
N GLU A 276 -3.57 33.74 -15.47
CA GLU A 276 -3.60 34.87 -16.39
C GLU A 276 -2.81 36.05 -15.83
N ASN A 277 -1.90 36.60 -16.64
CA ASN A 277 -1.00 37.70 -16.26
C ASN A 277 -0.10 37.42 -15.06
N LEU A 278 0.16 36.14 -14.75
CA LEU A 278 1.00 35.75 -13.64
C LEU A 278 2.48 35.91 -14.01
N SER A 279 3.22 36.70 -13.22
CA SER A 279 4.67 36.86 -13.44
C SER A 279 5.42 35.62 -12.97
N TYR A 280 6.29 35.09 -13.83
CA TYR A 280 7.22 34.00 -13.52
C TYR A 280 8.64 34.50 -13.24
N ALA A 281 8.81 35.79 -12.98
CA ALA A 281 10.09 36.37 -12.56
C ALA A 281 10.45 36.03 -11.10
N ASP A 282 9.46 35.64 -10.29
CA ASP A 282 9.62 35.20 -8.90
C ASP A 282 9.38 33.68 -8.80
N GLU A 283 10.35 32.94 -8.28
CA GLU A 283 10.29 31.48 -8.15
C GLU A 283 9.43 31.01 -6.95
N SER A 284 8.96 31.94 -6.10
CA SER A 284 8.16 31.64 -4.91
C SER A 284 6.64 31.63 -5.13
N VAL A 285 6.18 31.71 -6.38
CA VAL A 285 4.75 31.81 -6.69
C VAL A 285 4.01 30.51 -6.37
N GLU A 286 2.90 30.64 -5.65
CA GLU A 286 1.98 29.56 -5.29
C GLU A 286 0.63 29.73 -5.97
N VAL A 287 0.03 28.61 -6.38
CA VAL A 287 -1.26 28.54 -7.08
C VAL A 287 -2.18 27.52 -6.39
N ASP A 288 -3.49 27.73 -6.47
CA ASP A 288 -4.48 26.91 -5.77
C ASP A 288 -4.82 25.65 -6.60
N ALA A 289 -4.62 24.46 -6.02
CA ALA A 289 -5.12 23.23 -6.62
C ALA A 289 -6.62 23.04 -6.37
N ILE A 290 -7.30 22.30 -7.25
CA ILE A 290 -8.71 21.94 -7.04
C ILE A 290 -8.79 20.77 -6.05
N SER A 291 -9.60 20.90 -4.98
CA SER A 291 -9.84 19.79 -4.05
C SER A 291 -10.44 18.59 -4.77
N ALA A 292 -9.92 17.40 -4.47
CA ALA A 292 -10.27 16.14 -5.12
C ALA A 292 -9.90 16.04 -6.63
N ALA A 293 -9.11 16.99 -7.16
CA ALA A 293 -8.55 16.95 -8.51
C ALA A 293 -7.07 17.41 -8.51
N THR A 294 -6.32 17.04 -7.46
CA THR A 294 -4.94 17.49 -7.24
C THR A 294 -3.99 17.00 -8.32
N ILE A 295 -4.08 15.74 -8.74
CA ILE A 295 -3.22 15.17 -9.79
C ILE A 295 -3.48 15.86 -11.14
N SER A 296 -4.75 16.10 -11.46
CA SER A 296 -5.16 16.85 -12.65
C SER A 296 -4.70 18.31 -12.60
N SER A 297 -4.81 18.97 -11.45
CA SER A 297 -4.33 20.35 -11.26
C SER A 297 -2.81 20.44 -11.45
N GLU A 298 -2.09 19.46 -10.90
CA GLU A 298 -0.65 19.34 -11.05
C GLU A 298 -0.18 19.12 -12.50
N SER A 299 -0.99 18.47 -13.34
CA SER A 299 -0.68 18.30 -14.77
C SER A 299 -0.59 19.65 -15.49
N ILE A 300 -1.47 20.60 -15.16
CA ILE A 300 -1.44 21.97 -15.69
C ILE A 300 -0.16 22.69 -15.24
N PHE A 301 0.22 22.55 -13.98
CA PHE A 301 1.42 23.20 -13.43
C PHE A 301 2.70 22.69 -14.10
N ASN A 302 2.77 21.39 -14.36
CA ASN A 302 3.92 20.77 -15.02
C ASN A 302 4.02 21.19 -16.49
N GLY A 303 2.90 21.40 -17.18
CA GLY A 303 2.86 21.93 -18.55
C GLY A 303 3.37 23.37 -18.64
N ILE A 304 2.90 24.23 -17.74
CA ILE A 304 3.37 25.62 -17.60
C ILE A 304 4.87 25.66 -17.29
N LEU A 305 5.33 24.85 -16.34
CA LEU A 305 6.74 24.79 -15.95
C LEU A 305 7.64 24.35 -17.10
N LYS A 306 7.18 23.42 -17.95
CA LYS A 306 7.93 23.00 -19.14
C LYS A 306 8.02 24.13 -20.17
N ALA A 307 6.93 24.83 -20.44
CA ALA A 307 6.92 25.98 -21.35
C ALA A 307 7.91 27.06 -20.88
N ILE A 308 7.88 27.43 -19.59
CA ILE A 308 8.81 28.41 -19.00
C ILE A 308 10.27 27.95 -19.08
N LYS A 309 10.55 26.66 -18.80
CA LYS A 309 11.91 26.11 -18.90
C LYS A 309 12.45 26.13 -20.32
N GLU A 310 11.61 25.82 -21.32
CA GLU A 310 12.01 25.87 -22.73
C GLU A 310 12.29 27.30 -23.19
N THR A 311 11.49 28.28 -22.74
CA THR A 311 11.72 29.70 -23.01
C THR A 311 13.04 30.20 -22.42
N ASN A 312 13.49 29.64 -21.30
CA ASN A 312 14.71 30.05 -20.60
C ASN A 312 15.98 29.27 -20.99
N SER A 313 15.89 28.19 -21.78
CA SER A 313 17.03 27.29 -22.03
C SER A 313 17.87 27.63 -23.26
N GLU A 314 18.50 28.80 -23.28
CA GLU A 314 19.82 28.93 -23.92
C GLU A 314 20.91 28.77 -22.86
N GLY A 315 21.28 27.52 -22.60
CA GLY A 315 22.49 27.13 -21.88
C GLY A 315 22.35 27.01 -20.36
N GLU A 316 22.52 25.79 -19.83
CA GLU A 316 23.66 25.47 -18.97
C GLU A 316 23.78 23.95 -18.76
N ASN A 317 25.04 23.50 -18.73
CA ASN A 317 25.46 22.11 -18.61
C ASN A 317 25.24 21.55 -17.19
N MET A 318 24.90 20.26 -17.12
CA MET A 318 24.91 19.43 -15.91
C MET A 318 26.25 19.51 -15.17
N TYR A 319 26.23 20.00 -13.93
CA TYR A 319 27.37 19.93 -13.02
C TYR A 319 27.42 18.60 -12.26
N ASN A 320 28.60 18.00 -12.29
CA ASN A 320 29.07 16.94 -11.39
C ASN A 320 29.03 17.42 -9.93
N ILE A 321 28.51 16.58 -9.02
CA ILE A 321 28.77 16.70 -7.58
C ILE A 321 29.41 15.39 -7.11
N GLU A 322 30.74 15.40 -6.99
CA GLU A 322 31.40 14.51 -6.04
C GLU A 322 31.12 15.02 -4.63
N ASN A 323 30.59 14.15 -3.75
CA ASN A 323 30.48 14.44 -2.33
C ASN A 323 30.73 13.17 -1.50
N HIS A 324 31.70 13.26 -0.59
CA HIS A 324 32.13 12.18 0.32
C HIS A 324 31.05 11.69 1.33
N LYS A 325 29.81 12.16 1.24
CA LYS A 325 28.64 11.65 1.98
C LYS A 325 27.88 10.55 1.22
N ILE A 326 28.21 10.33 -0.05
CA ILE A 326 27.60 9.31 -0.92
C ILE A 326 28.04 7.89 -0.52
N GLY A 327 29.09 7.73 0.30
CA GLY A 327 29.57 6.43 0.75
C GLY A 327 28.56 5.62 1.56
N PHE A 328 27.80 6.26 2.47
CA PHE A 328 26.80 5.54 3.29
C PHE A 328 25.58 5.09 2.47
N LEU A 329 25.07 5.97 1.60
CA LEU A 329 23.92 5.67 0.76
C LEU A 329 24.26 4.70 -0.37
N ARG A 330 25.47 4.82 -0.95
CA ARG A 330 25.92 3.98 -2.07
C ARG A 330 26.51 2.63 -1.63
N ASN A 331 27.07 2.52 -0.41
CA ASN A 331 27.52 1.23 0.16
C ASN A 331 26.42 0.47 0.91
N ASN A 332 25.25 1.07 1.14
CA ASN A 332 24.13 0.34 1.73
C ASN A 332 23.58 -0.64 0.67
N PRO A 333 23.56 -1.96 0.91
CA PRO A 333 23.09 -2.93 -0.08
C PRO A 333 21.60 -2.75 -0.44
N VAL A 334 20.79 -2.19 0.46
CA VAL A 334 19.37 -1.90 0.21
C VAL A 334 19.19 -0.67 -0.68
N LEU A 335 19.94 0.42 -0.42
CA LEU A 335 19.78 1.68 -1.16
C LEU A 335 20.65 1.76 -2.41
N GLY A 336 21.88 1.25 -2.34
CA GLY A 336 22.86 1.30 -3.42
C GLY A 336 22.78 0.14 -4.40
N ALA A 337 22.39 -1.06 -3.93
CA ALA A 337 22.26 -2.25 -4.77
C ALA A 337 20.81 -2.74 -4.93
N ALA A 338 19.83 -2.03 -4.34
CA ALA A 338 18.41 -2.38 -4.38
C ALA A 338 18.09 -3.81 -3.86
N LEU A 339 18.91 -4.35 -2.96
CA LEU A 339 18.73 -5.69 -2.40
C LEU A 339 17.79 -5.66 -1.18
N GLY A 340 16.80 -6.56 -1.14
CA GLY A 340 15.82 -6.61 -0.05
C GLY A 340 14.81 -5.46 -0.04
N LEU A 341 14.66 -4.73 -1.15
CA LEU A 341 13.78 -3.57 -1.26
C LEU A 341 12.32 -3.91 -0.95
N THR A 342 11.84 -5.08 -1.39
CA THR A 342 10.47 -5.55 -1.14
C THR A 342 10.14 -5.54 0.34
N THR A 343 10.94 -6.24 1.16
CA THR A 343 10.70 -6.27 2.61
C THR A 343 10.95 -4.92 3.28
N ALA A 344 11.85 -4.10 2.75
CA ALA A 344 12.17 -2.79 3.31
C ALA A 344 11.02 -1.78 3.13
N LEU A 345 10.39 -1.75 1.95
CA LEU A 345 9.24 -0.90 1.65
C LEU A 345 7.98 -1.36 2.38
N THR A 346 7.85 -2.65 2.60
CA THR A 346 6.71 -3.25 3.27
C THR A 346 6.58 -2.85 4.74
N VAL A 347 7.69 -2.67 5.46
CA VAL A 347 7.69 -2.45 6.92
C VAL A 347 7.76 -0.97 7.32
N THR A 348 7.36 -0.07 6.42
CA THR A 348 7.41 1.39 6.67
C THR A 348 6.21 1.92 7.46
N SER A 349 5.24 1.08 7.81
CA SER A 349 4.01 1.47 8.51
C SER A 349 4.24 1.85 9.97
N SER A 350 5.14 1.15 10.68
CA SER A 350 5.46 1.44 12.08
C SER A 350 6.94 1.23 12.38
N LEU A 351 7.48 2.01 13.33
CA LEU A 351 8.88 1.90 13.74
C LEU A 351 9.18 0.56 14.41
N SER A 352 8.23 0.00 15.17
CA SER A 352 8.36 -1.29 15.83
C SER A 352 8.48 -2.43 14.82
N SER A 353 7.61 -2.47 13.81
CA SER A 353 7.64 -3.46 12.73
C SER A 353 8.92 -3.35 11.90
N GLY A 354 9.34 -2.13 11.57
CA GLY A 354 10.57 -1.88 10.82
C GLY A 354 11.82 -2.33 11.56
N LEU A 355 11.93 -2.02 12.87
CA LEU A 355 13.08 -2.41 13.68
C LEU A 355 13.13 -3.93 13.89
N PHE A 356 11.97 -4.57 14.09
CA PHE A 356 11.87 -6.01 14.21
C PHE A 356 12.28 -6.71 12.92
N MET A 357 11.74 -6.30 11.77
CA MET A 357 12.11 -6.91 10.49
C MET A 357 13.57 -6.67 10.12
N GLY A 358 14.13 -5.51 10.47
CA GLY A 358 15.55 -5.24 10.34
C GLY A 358 16.40 -6.22 11.16
N LEU A 359 16.04 -6.45 12.42
CA LEU A 359 16.76 -7.38 13.30
C LEU A 359 16.61 -8.84 12.84
N LEU A 360 15.39 -9.25 12.45
CA LEU A 360 15.13 -10.59 11.93
C LEU A 360 15.92 -10.85 10.64
N THR A 361 15.87 -9.90 9.70
CA THR A 361 16.63 -9.97 8.45
C THR A 361 18.13 -10.01 8.72
N LEU A 362 18.63 -9.25 9.69
CA LEU A 362 20.04 -9.29 10.10
C LEU A 362 20.46 -10.70 10.56
N VAL A 363 19.67 -11.31 11.45
CA VAL A 363 19.94 -12.67 11.96
C VAL A 363 19.94 -13.67 10.80
N LEU A 364 18.94 -13.59 9.91
CA LEU A 364 18.84 -14.49 8.76
C LEU A 364 19.99 -14.29 7.76
N VAL A 365 20.42 -13.06 7.48
CA VAL A 365 21.57 -12.75 6.62
C VAL A 365 22.85 -13.37 7.17
N VAL A 366 23.10 -13.25 8.48
CA VAL A 366 24.28 -13.84 9.12
C VAL A 366 24.24 -15.36 9.03
N LEU A 367 23.10 -15.99 9.34
CA LEU A 367 22.94 -17.45 9.25
C LEU A 367 23.08 -17.94 7.80
N ALA A 368 22.50 -17.22 6.84
CA ALA A 368 22.57 -17.52 5.42
C ALA A 368 24.01 -17.43 4.90
N ALA A 369 24.80 -16.45 5.34
CA ALA A 369 26.21 -16.33 4.97
C ALA A 369 27.05 -17.50 5.52
N VAL A 370 26.87 -17.85 6.79
CA VAL A 370 27.60 -18.94 7.45
C VAL A 370 27.25 -20.29 6.82
N LEU A 371 25.96 -20.61 6.71
CA LEU A 371 25.48 -21.88 6.17
C LEU A 371 25.71 -21.98 4.66
N GLY A 372 25.53 -20.89 3.91
CA GLY A 372 25.82 -20.83 2.48
C GLY A 372 27.30 -21.11 2.19
N GLY A 373 28.20 -20.54 3.00
CA GLY A 373 29.64 -20.82 2.91
C GLY A 373 30.00 -22.29 3.18
N LEU A 374 29.29 -22.96 4.10
CA LEU A 374 29.46 -24.38 4.37
C LEU A 374 28.92 -25.24 3.22
N VAL A 375 27.71 -24.95 2.75
CA VAL A 375 27.05 -25.68 1.65
C VAL A 375 27.84 -25.57 0.34
N LYS A 376 28.46 -24.42 0.08
CA LYS A 376 29.32 -24.20 -1.10
C LYS A 376 30.51 -25.15 -1.18
N LYS A 377 31.02 -25.67 -0.05
CA LYS A 377 32.13 -26.65 -0.04
C LYS A 377 31.73 -28.03 -0.57
N PHE A 378 30.46 -28.38 -0.45
CA PHE A 378 29.94 -29.70 -0.81
C PHE A 378 29.16 -29.70 -2.13
N THR A 379 28.74 -28.51 -2.60
CA THR A 379 27.86 -28.35 -3.75
C THR A 379 28.63 -27.93 -5.02
N PRO A 380 28.47 -28.64 -6.16
CA PRO A 380 29.03 -28.23 -7.44
C PRO A 380 28.49 -26.87 -7.91
N ALA A 381 29.34 -26.07 -8.56
CA ALA A 381 28.98 -24.71 -9.03
C ALA A 381 27.73 -24.66 -9.93
N GLN A 382 27.42 -25.73 -10.69
CA GLN A 382 26.25 -25.76 -11.59
C GLN A 382 24.90 -25.74 -10.86
N ILE A 383 24.84 -26.19 -9.61
CA ILE A 383 23.59 -26.28 -8.83
C ILE A 383 23.64 -25.42 -7.55
N LEU A 384 24.67 -24.58 -7.41
CA LEU A 384 24.84 -23.75 -6.22
C LEU A 384 23.69 -22.76 -6.03
N ILE A 385 23.20 -22.16 -7.12
CA ILE A 385 22.08 -21.20 -7.07
C ILE A 385 20.80 -21.91 -6.57
N PRO A 386 20.31 -23.01 -7.20
CA PRO A 386 19.15 -23.74 -6.68
C PRO A 386 19.27 -24.20 -5.23
N VAL A 387 20.44 -24.73 -4.84
CA VAL A 387 20.65 -25.22 -3.47
C VAL A 387 20.64 -24.08 -2.45
N ASN A 388 21.22 -22.93 -2.79
CA ASN A 388 21.18 -21.75 -1.92
C ASN A 388 19.76 -21.18 -1.80
N VAL A 389 18.94 -21.20 -2.85
CA VAL A 389 17.51 -20.83 -2.75
C VAL A 389 16.77 -21.75 -1.79
N ILE A 390 17.00 -23.07 -1.84
CA ILE A 390 16.41 -24.03 -0.90
C ILE A 390 16.86 -23.73 0.54
N LEU A 391 18.14 -23.38 0.74
CA LEU A 391 18.67 -23.01 2.05
C LEU A 391 17.99 -21.73 2.60
N VAL A 392 17.82 -20.71 1.77
CA VAL A 392 17.15 -19.46 2.19
C VAL A 392 15.68 -19.72 2.52
N ALA A 393 14.96 -20.47 1.69
CA ALA A 393 13.58 -20.86 1.97
C ALA A 393 13.45 -21.64 3.28
N PHE A 394 14.40 -22.54 3.56
CA PHE A 394 14.47 -23.26 4.83
C PHE A 394 14.69 -22.32 6.02
N LEU A 395 15.66 -21.40 5.94
CA LEU A 395 15.95 -20.46 7.02
C LEU A 395 14.81 -19.49 7.26
N ALA A 396 14.18 -18.98 6.21
CA ALA A 396 13.03 -18.11 6.30
C ALA A 396 11.85 -18.82 6.97
N LYS A 397 11.53 -20.06 6.57
CA LYS A 397 10.43 -20.81 7.20
C LYS A 397 10.72 -21.20 8.65
N MET A 398 11.97 -21.58 8.96
CA MET A 398 12.38 -21.80 10.35
C MET A 398 12.26 -20.51 11.19
N GLY A 399 12.69 -19.38 10.65
CA GLY A 399 12.54 -18.07 11.29
C GLY A 399 11.07 -17.73 11.54
N GLN A 400 10.22 -17.94 10.54
CA GLN A 400 8.77 -17.76 10.65
C GLN A 400 8.19 -18.59 11.80
N LEU A 401 8.46 -19.90 11.85
CA LEU A 401 7.94 -20.77 12.92
C LEU A 401 8.41 -20.34 14.31
N LEU A 402 9.65 -19.85 14.43
CA LEU A 402 10.17 -19.35 15.71
C LEU A 402 9.53 -18.03 16.13
N VAL A 403 9.26 -17.13 15.18
CA VAL A 403 8.57 -15.86 15.46
C VAL A 403 7.13 -16.13 15.86
N GLU A 404 6.41 -17.00 15.14
CA GLU A 404 5.05 -17.43 15.48
C GLU A 404 4.98 -18.06 16.89
N ALA A 405 5.99 -18.85 17.27
CA ALA A 405 6.00 -19.55 18.56
C ALA A 405 6.37 -18.66 19.76
N TYR A 406 7.28 -17.70 19.59
CA TYR A 406 7.87 -16.94 20.72
C TYR A 406 7.53 -15.44 20.72
N ALA A 407 7.02 -14.92 19.62
CA ALA A 407 6.67 -13.51 19.48
C ALA A 407 5.37 -13.32 18.66
N PRO A 408 4.22 -13.85 19.14
CA PRO A 408 2.94 -13.80 18.41
C PRO A 408 2.46 -12.38 18.11
N MET A 409 2.66 -11.45 19.05
CA MET A 409 2.35 -10.02 18.89
C MET A 409 3.14 -9.35 17.74
N LEU A 410 4.31 -9.90 17.39
CA LEU A 410 5.12 -9.43 16.25
C LEU A 410 4.76 -10.18 14.97
N SER A 411 4.27 -11.41 15.09
CA SER A 411 3.75 -12.19 13.97
C SER A 411 2.43 -11.62 13.44
N SER A 412 1.59 -10.98 14.27
CA SER A 412 0.37 -10.33 13.79
C SER A 412 0.68 -9.12 12.90
N GLN A 413 1.70 -8.31 13.27
CA GLN A 413 2.08 -7.09 12.53
C GLN A 413 2.84 -7.35 11.22
N VAL A 414 3.50 -8.52 11.10
CA VAL A 414 4.40 -8.82 9.96
C VAL A 414 4.18 -10.21 9.35
N GLY A 415 3.08 -10.86 9.75
CA GLY A 415 2.72 -12.25 9.44
C GLY A 415 2.74 -12.57 7.95
N LEU A 416 2.19 -11.66 7.15
CA LEU A 416 2.09 -11.81 5.70
C LEU A 416 3.46 -11.71 5.00
N PHE A 417 4.44 -11.06 5.62
CA PHE A 417 5.74 -10.77 5.00
C PHE A 417 6.85 -11.72 5.44
N LEU A 418 6.62 -12.51 6.49
CA LEU A 418 7.52 -13.58 6.94
C LEU A 418 7.76 -14.64 5.84
N PRO A 419 6.74 -15.12 5.08
CA PRO A 419 6.96 -16.01 3.94
C PRO A 419 7.81 -15.39 2.83
N LEU A 420 7.69 -14.07 2.61
CA LEU A 420 8.45 -13.35 1.58
C LEU A 420 9.95 -13.23 1.91
N LEU A 421 10.37 -13.48 3.16
CA LEU A 421 11.79 -13.61 3.50
C LEU A 421 12.47 -14.76 2.73
N ALA A 422 11.72 -15.79 2.32
CA ALA A 422 12.25 -16.92 1.55
C ALA A 422 12.82 -16.51 0.19
N VAL A 423 12.31 -15.41 -0.37
CA VAL A 423 12.72 -14.86 -1.67
C VAL A 423 13.46 -13.54 -1.54
N ASN A 424 13.81 -13.14 -0.31
CA ASN A 424 14.51 -11.88 -0.07
C ASN A 424 15.90 -11.88 -0.74
N SER A 425 16.10 -10.92 -1.64
CA SER A 425 17.32 -10.84 -2.44
C SER A 425 18.58 -10.50 -1.63
N LEU A 426 18.46 -9.82 -0.49
CA LEU A 426 19.58 -9.56 0.42
C LEU A 426 20.04 -10.83 1.13
N ILE A 427 19.10 -11.67 1.60
CA ILE A 427 19.42 -12.96 2.24
C ILE A 427 20.02 -13.91 1.22
N LEU A 428 19.46 -13.95 0.00
CA LEU A 428 20.00 -14.77 -1.08
C LEU A 428 21.41 -14.33 -1.50
N PHE A 429 21.66 -13.03 -1.62
CA PHE A 429 22.99 -12.48 -1.87
C PHE A 429 24.00 -12.92 -0.79
N ALA A 430 23.60 -12.91 0.48
CA ALA A 430 24.46 -13.32 1.60
C ALA A 430 24.99 -14.76 1.49
N THR A 431 24.22 -15.68 0.86
CA THR A 431 24.66 -17.06 0.63
C THR A 431 25.77 -17.21 -0.43
N GLY A 432 26.08 -16.13 -1.17
CA GLY A 432 27.01 -16.14 -2.31
C GLY A 432 26.45 -16.84 -3.55
N ALA A 433 25.12 -16.84 -3.70
CA ALA A 433 24.39 -17.33 -4.88
C ALA A 433 24.39 -16.33 -6.05
N MET A 434 24.54 -15.04 -5.75
CA MET A 434 24.69 -13.91 -6.67
C MET A 434 26.02 -13.24 -6.38
#